data_AF-A0A8T7BL39-F1
#
_entry.id   AF-A0A8T7BL39-F1
#
_cell.length_a   1.000
_cell.length_b   1.000
_cell.length_c   1.000
_cell.angle_alpha   90.00
_cell.angle_beta   90.00
_cell.angle_gamma   90.00
#
_symmetry.space_group_name_H-M   'P 1'
#
loop_
_entity.id
_entity.type
_entity.pdbx_description
1 polymer ?
#
loop_
_entity_poly.entity_id
_entity_poly.type
_entity_poly.pdbx_seq_one_letter_code
_entity_poly.pdbx_strand_id
1 'polypeptide(L)'
;MKGRTIVLVTITVTILLCGGRVTVAQQGAPDFILRDGKIITVDDRFSMAEAIAVSGERIVGVGSNDEMDSLAGPDTRIIDLEGRSVIPGLIDNHGHIMEEGPIWQLELRLDGIETRAEALQMIREHAISLGAGEWVFTLGGFATDQFTDDQSDFTRHELDTVAPDNP
;
A
#
# COMPACT_ATOMS: atom_id res chain seq x y z
N MET A 1 37.95 61.34 -39.54
CA MET A 1 37.31 60.02 -39.44
C MET A 1 36.25 60.08 -38.36
N LYS A 2 35.00 59.81 -38.78
CA LYS A 2 33.70 59.65 -38.09
C LYS A 2 33.63 59.77 -36.55
N GLY A 3 32.91 60.79 -36.06
CA GLY A 3 32.37 60.84 -34.70
C GLY A 3 31.18 59.88 -34.55
N ARG A 4 31.14 59.12 -33.46
CA ARG A 4 30.09 58.14 -33.16
C ARG A 4 29.01 58.80 -32.30
N THR A 5 27.81 58.92 -32.85
CA THR A 5 26.59 59.28 -32.11
C THR A 5 26.18 58.09 -31.24
N ILE A 6 26.03 58.30 -29.93
CA ILE A 6 25.44 57.31 -29.00
C ILE A 6 23.96 57.64 -28.87
N VAL A 7 23.10 56.71 -29.26
CA VAL A 7 21.64 56.79 -29.03
C VAL A 7 21.34 56.07 -27.72
N LEU A 8 20.83 56.80 -26.74
CA LEU A 8 20.36 56.23 -25.47
C LEU A 8 18.88 55.82 -25.64
N VAL A 9 18.60 54.52 -25.58
CA VAL A 9 17.22 53.99 -25.60
C VAL A 9 16.79 53.79 -24.15
N THR A 10 15.88 54.64 -23.66
CA THR A 10 15.28 54.49 -22.33
C THR A 10 14.09 53.54 -22.45
N ILE A 11 14.18 52.35 -21.85
CA ILE A 11 13.05 51.41 -21.74
C ILE A 11 12.24 51.80 -20.50
N THR A 12 11.03 52.34 -20.71
CA THR A 12 10.08 52.56 -19.62
C THR A 12 9.34 51.25 -19.34
N VAL A 13 9.58 50.65 -18.18
CA VAL A 13 8.81 49.49 -17.70
C VAL A 13 7.53 50.00 -17.05
N THR A 14 6.40 49.82 -17.72
CA THR A 14 5.07 50.07 -17.13
C THR A 14 4.68 48.85 -16.29
N ILE A 15 4.73 48.97 -14.97
CA ILE A 15 4.20 47.94 -14.06
C ILE A 15 2.68 48.04 -14.09
N LEU A 16 2.04 47.13 -14.81
CA LEU A 16 0.58 46.96 -14.78
C LEU A 16 0.24 46.19 -13.49
N LEU A 17 -0.25 46.89 -12.46
CA LEU A 17 -0.83 46.25 -11.27
C LEU A 17 -2.17 45.59 -11.67
N CYS A 18 -2.11 44.36 -12.18
CA CYS A 18 -3.26 43.47 -12.17
C CYS A 18 -3.45 42.95 -10.74
N GLY A 19 -4.33 43.61 -9.98
CA GLY A 19 -4.85 43.11 -8.71
C GLY A 19 -5.75 41.89 -8.93
N GLY A 20 -5.15 40.76 -9.33
CA GLY A 20 -5.82 39.47 -9.34
C GLY A 20 -6.05 39.03 -7.90
N ARG A 21 -7.30 39.15 -7.43
CA ARG A 21 -7.72 38.43 -6.24
C ARG A 21 -7.58 36.94 -6.54
N VAL A 22 -6.60 36.30 -5.92
CA VAL A 22 -6.60 34.84 -5.80
C VAL A 22 -7.76 34.50 -4.89
N THR A 23 -8.93 34.23 -5.48
CA THR A 23 -9.99 33.51 -4.78
C THR A 23 -9.46 32.11 -4.52
N VAL A 24 -8.98 31.86 -3.30
CA VAL A 24 -8.95 30.50 -2.76
C VAL A 24 -10.40 30.03 -2.84
N ALA A 25 -10.69 29.04 -3.70
CA ALA A 25 -11.99 28.40 -3.70
C ALA A 25 -12.23 27.92 -2.27
N GLN A 26 -13.33 28.38 -1.68
CA GLN A 26 -13.80 27.82 -0.42
C GLN A 26 -14.03 26.34 -0.71
N GLN A 27 -13.11 25.49 -0.24
CA GLN A 27 -13.32 24.05 -0.23
C GLN A 27 -14.68 23.87 0.44
N GLY A 28 -15.60 23.16 -0.21
CA GLY A 28 -16.92 22.89 0.36
C GLY A 28 -16.78 22.23 1.74
N ALA A 29 -17.90 22.13 2.45
CA ALA A 29 -17.93 21.32 3.67
C ALA A 29 -17.34 19.90 3.39
N PRO A 30 -16.63 19.29 4.36
CA PRO A 30 -16.04 17.98 4.16
C PRO A 30 -17.10 16.92 3.89
N ASP A 31 -16.74 15.88 3.15
CA ASP A 31 -17.65 14.76 2.88
C ASP A 31 -17.89 13.96 4.16
N PHE A 32 -16.84 13.79 4.97
CA PHE A 32 -16.95 13.18 6.29
C PHE A 32 -15.94 13.72 7.29
N ILE A 33 -16.30 13.60 8.57
CA ILE A 33 -15.43 13.88 9.72
C ILE A 33 -15.39 12.61 10.57
N LEU A 34 -14.19 12.13 10.85
CA LEU A 34 -13.96 11.13 11.90
C LEU A 34 -13.64 11.88 13.18
N ARG A 35 -14.35 11.60 14.28
CA ARG A 35 -14.20 12.31 15.56
C ARG A 35 -14.14 11.34 16.74
N ASP A 36 -13.84 11.87 17.91
CA ASP A 36 -13.64 11.12 19.15
C ASP A 36 -12.61 10.00 18.99
N GLY A 37 -11.55 10.28 18.23
CA GLY A 37 -10.51 9.31 17.90
C GLY A 37 -9.15 9.66 18.47
N LYS A 38 -8.20 8.77 18.20
CA LYS A 38 -6.76 9.01 18.33
C LYS A 38 -6.17 9.09 16.93
N ILE A 39 -6.14 10.29 16.37
CA ILE A 39 -5.62 10.54 15.02
C ILE A 39 -4.11 10.68 15.09
N ILE A 40 -3.39 9.68 14.61
CA ILE A 40 -1.92 9.65 14.62
C ILE A 40 -1.45 10.26 13.29
N THR A 41 -0.88 11.46 13.32
CA THR A 41 -0.55 12.20 12.09
C THR A 41 0.79 11.80 11.48
N VAL A 42 1.72 11.32 12.30
CA VAL A 42 3.10 11.01 11.92
C VAL A 42 3.80 12.24 11.28
N ASP A 43 3.45 13.45 11.75
CA ASP A 43 4.21 14.67 11.44
C ASP A 43 5.58 14.67 12.15
N ASP A 44 6.43 15.67 11.89
CA ASP A 44 7.77 15.79 12.49
C ASP A 44 7.77 15.77 14.04
N ARG A 45 6.62 16.01 14.66
CA ARG A 45 6.43 16.04 16.12
C ARG A 45 5.69 14.81 16.63
N PHE A 46 5.33 13.87 15.75
CA PHE A 46 4.45 12.74 16.06
C PHE A 46 3.18 13.17 16.80
N SER A 47 2.56 14.25 16.33
CA SER A 47 1.36 14.80 16.96
C SER A 47 0.18 13.84 16.90
N MET A 48 -0.70 13.97 17.90
CA MET A 48 -1.99 13.28 17.93
C MET A 48 -3.11 14.32 17.98
N ALA A 49 -4.21 14.03 17.30
CA ALA A 49 -5.42 14.85 17.29
C ALA A 49 -6.65 13.99 17.61
N GLU A 50 -7.80 14.64 17.81
CA GLU A 50 -9.05 13.97 18.19
C GLU A 50 -9.93 13.69 16.97
N ALA A 51 -9.81 14.50 15.92
CA ALA A 51 -10.65 14.44 14.74
C ALA A 51 -9.90 14.79 13.44
N ILE A 52 -10.44 14.29 12.33
CA ILE A 52 -9.94 14.51 10.97
C ILE A 52 -11.11 14.70 10.00
N ALA A 53 -11.02 15.72 9.16
CA ALA A 53 -12.01 16.07 8.14
C ALA A 53 -11.47 15.78 6.74
N VAL A 54 -12.28 15.12 5.90
CA VAL A 54 -11.88 14.66 4.56
C VAL A 54 -12.87 15.13 3.50
N SER A 55 -12.35 15.60 2.36
CA SER A 55 -13.12 15.91 1.16
C SER A 55 -12.44 15.25 -0.05
N GLY A 56 -13.17 14.38 -0.74
CA GLY A 56 -12.66 13.49 -1.78
C GLY A 56 -11.47 12.69 -1.28
N GLU A 57 -10.34 12.86 -1.96
CA GLU A 57 -9.06 12.19 -1.65
C GLU A 57 -8.14 13.04 -0.76
N ARG A 58 -8.64 14.12 -0.16
CA ARG A 58 -7.83 15.08 0.59
C ARG A 58 -8.31 15.25 2.03
N ILE A 59 -7.35 15.29 2.93
CA ILE A 59 -7.56 15.76 4.30
C ILE A 59 -7.64 17.28 4.27
N VAL A 60 -8.76 17.84 4.75
CA VAL A 60 -9.02 19.28 4.78
C VAL A 60 -8.91 19.88 6.18
N GLY A 61 -8.81 19.04 7.21
CA GLY A 61 -8.56 19.46 8.59
C GLY A 61 -8.14 18.30 9.49
N VAL A 62 -7.33 18.61 10.50
CA VAL A 62 -6.94 17.72 11.60
C VAL A 62 -6.87 18.57 12.86
N GLY A 63 -7.50 18.15 13.95
CA GLY A 63 -7.55 18.96 15.16
C GLY A 63 -8.39 18.35 16.28
N SER A 64 -8.88 19.20 17.17
CA SER A 64 -9.86 18.83 18.19
C SER A 64 -11.22 18.48 17.57
N ASN A 65 -12.06 17.81 18.35
CA ASN A 65 -13.43 17.50 17.94
C ASN A 65 -14.21 18.77 17.55
N ASP A 66 -14.15 19.80 18.39
CA ASP A 66 -14.90 21.05 18.19
C ASP A 66 -14.44 21.81 16.94
N GLU A 67 -13.11 21.84 16.68
CA GLU A 67 -12.55 22.47 15.49
C GLU A 67 -13.06 21.79 14.21
N MET A 68 -13.08 20.45 14.17
CA MET A 68 -13.54 19.71 12.99
C MET A 68 -15.05 19.78 12.82
N ASP A 69 -15.83 19.67 13.91
CA ASP A 69 -17.29 19.82 13.87
C ASP A 69 -17.72 21.17 13.28
N SER A 70 -16.95 22.23 13.56
CA SER A 70 -17.23 23.58 13.03
C SER A 70 -17.13 23.67 11.50
N LEU A 71 -16.46 22.72 10.85
CA LEU A 71 -16.35 22.63 9.40
C LEU A 71 -17.54 21.91 8.76
N ALA A 72 -18.37 21.21 9.54
CA ALA A 72 -19.45 20.39 9.02
C ALA A 72 -20.52 21.22 8.29
N GLY A 73 -20.93 20.73 7.12
CA GLY A 73 -22.06 21.22 6.35
C GLY A 73 -23.27 20.30 6.47
N PRO A 74 -24.39 20.66 5.82
CA PRO A 74 -25.63 19.88 5.91
C PRO A 74 -25.49 18.43 5.41
N ASP A 75 -24.54 18.17 4.49
CA ASP A 75 -24.31 16.86 3.90
C ASP A 75 -23.07 16.14 4.47
N THR A 76 -22.35 16.76 5.42
CA THR A 76 -21.15 16.16 6.03
C THR A 76 -21.55 14.97 6.90
N ARG A 77 -20.92 13.82 6.64
CA ARG A 77 -21.12 12.62 7.47
C ARG A 77 -20.22 12.65 8.70
N ILE A 78 -20.81 12.66 9.88
CA ILE A 78 -20.05 12.52 11.13
C ILE A 78 -19.93 11.04 11.49
N ILE A 79 -18.70 10.59 11.73
CA ILE A 79 -18.37 9.21 12.11
C ILE A 79 -17.67 9.28 13.47
N ASP A 80 -18.35 8.75 14.49
CA ASP A 80 -17.80 8.60 15.83
C ASP A 80 -16.86 7.39 15.88
N LEU A 81 -15.63 7.59 16.36
CA LEU A 81 -14.60 6.56 16.47
C LEU A 81 -14.59 5.86 17.83
N GLU A 82 -15.33 6.35 18.83
CA GLU A 82 -15.41 5.76 20.17
C GLU A 82 -14.01 5.50 20.79
N GLY A 83 -13.09 6.45 20.64
CA GLY A 83 -11.71 6.37 21.11
C GLY A 83 -10.75 5.50 20.28
N ARG A 84 -11.20 4.94 19.15
CA ARG A 84 -10.35 4.16 18.23
C ARG A 84 -9.30 5.03 17.55
N SER A 85 -8.25 4.39 17.04
CA SER A 85 -7.13 5.08 16.39
C SER A 85 -7.28 5.11 14.88
N VAL A 86 -6.84 6.22 14.29
CA VAL A 86 -6.63 6.36 12.84
C VAL A 86 -5.14 6.52 12.62
N ILE A 87 -4.58 5.71 11.73
CA ILE A 87 -3.19 5.80 11.27
C ILE A 87 -3.15 6.15 9.79
N PRO A 88 -2.04 6.70 9.28
CA PRO A 88 -1.82 6.74 7.84
C PRO A 88 -1.92 5.33 7.27
N GLY A 89 -2.45 5.22 6.05
CA GLY A 89 -2.46 3.95 5.33
C GLY A 89 -1.04 3.39 5.23
N LEU A 90 -0.90 2.08 5.39
CA LEU A 90 0.40 1.43 5.23
C LEU A 90 0.83 1.55 3.76
N ILE A 91 2.09 1.95 3.55
CA ILE A 91 2.69 2.06 2.23
C ILE A 91 3.77 1.00 2.14
N ASP A 92 3.61 0.08 1.20
CA ASP A 92 4.68 -0.82 0.77
C ASP A 92 5.41 -0.17 -0.41
N ASN A 93 6.70 0.12 -0.23
CA ASN A 93 7.52 0.78 -1.24
C ASN A 93 8.21 -0.21 -2.19
N HIS A 94 8.13 -1.52 -1.94
CA HIS A 94 8.71 -2.56 -2.79
C HIS A 94 8.05 -3.91 -2.50
N GLY A 95 7.14 -4.32 -3.38
CA GLY A 95 6.52 -5.64 -3.34
C GLY A 95 6.41 -6.24 -4.73
N HIS A 96 6.53 -7.56 -4.85
CA HIS A 96 6.38 -8.28 -6.11
C HIS A 96 4.93 -8.76 -6.28
N ILE A 97 3.96 -7.84 -6.17
CA ILE A 97 2.52 -8.16 -6.03
C ILE A 97 1.98 -9.07 -7.14
N MET A 98 2.44 -8.89 -8.38
CA MET A 98 2.02 -9.71 -9.52
C MET A 98 2.58 -11.14 -9.49
N GLU A 99 3.69 -11.36 -8.78
CA GLU A 99 4.31 -12.67 -8.60
C GLU A 99 3.79 -13.28 -7.28
N GLU A 100 3.98 -12.59 -6.15
CA GLU A 100 3.66 -13.09 -4.81
C GLU A 100 2.15 -13.29 -4.55
N GLY A 101 1.30 -12.42 -5.10
CA GLY A 101 -0.15 -12.47 -4.89
C GLY A 101 -0.82 -13.75 -5.38
N PRO A 102 -0.69 -14.12 -6.66
CA PRO A 102 -1.25 -15.37 -7.17
C PRO A 102 -0.46 -16.59 -6.73
N ILE A 103 0.87 -16.49 -6.57
CA ILE A 103 1.71 -17.66 -6.25
C ILE A 103 1.33 -18.27 -4.91
N TRP A 104 1.02 -17.48 -3.87
CA TRP A 104 0.68 -18.02 -2.55
C TRP A 104 -0.47 -19.04 -2.57
N GLN A 105 -1.43 -18.86 -3.48
CA GLN A 105 -2.59 -19.75 -3.62
C GLN A 105 -2.33 -20.94 -4.57
N LEU A 106 -1.28 -20.85 -5.38
CA LEU A 106 -0.94 -21.81 -6.42
C LEU A 106 0.20 -22.75 -5.99
N GLU A 107 1.06 -22.31 -5.08
CA GLU A 107 2.17 -23.13 -4.58
C GLU A 107 1.68 -24.17 -3.56
N LEU A 108 2.37 -25.31 -3.52
CA LEU A 108 2.28 -26.22 -2.39
C LEU A 108 3.23 -25.72 -1.30
N ARG A 109 2.68 -25.29 -0.17
CA ARG A 109 3.47 -24.86 0.98
C ARG A 109 3.75 -26.01 1.94
N LEU A 110 4.99 -26.09 2.42
CA LEU A 110 5.45 -27.13 3.35
C LEU A 110 5.74 -26.59 4.76
N ASP A 111 5.20 -25.42 5.13
CA ASP A 111 5.43 -24.84 6.46
C ASP A 111 4.95 -25.77 7.57
N GLY A 112 5.84 -26.10 8.50
CA GLY A 112 5.52 -26.93 9.66
C GLY A 112 5.38 -28.42 9.35
N ILE A 113 5.76 -28.87 8.15
CA ILE A 113 5.79 -30.28 7.78
C ILE A 113 7.10 -30.91 8.25
N GLU A 114 7.03 -31.84 9.20
CA GLU A 114 8.21 -32.38 9.89
C GLU A 114 8.74 -33.69 9.31
N THR A 115 8.09 -34.25 8.28
CA THR A 115 8.54 -35.49 7.63
C THR A 115 8.54 -35.40 6.11
N ARG A 116 9.56 -35.98 5.49
CA ARG A 116 9.69 -36.13 4.05
C ARG A 116 8.55 -36.98 3.48
N ALA A 117 8.14 -38.02 4.20
CA ALA A 117 7.01 -38.85 3.82
C ALA A 117 5.70 -38.04 3.68
N GLU A 118 5.42 -37.15 4.63
CA GLU A 118 4.26 -36.25 4.57
C GLU A 118 4.37 -35.25 3.42
N ALA A 119 5.55 -34.64 3.22
CA ALA A 119 5.79 -33.74 2.09
C ALA A 119 5.54 -34.43 0.73
N LEU A 120 6.03 -35.66 0.54
CA LEU A 120 5.79 -36.45 -0.68
C LEU A 120 4.30 -36.80 -0.88
N GLN A 121 3.58 -37.07 0.21
CA GLN A 121 2.14 -37.31 0.17
C GLN A 121 1.39 -36.03 -0.25
N MET A 122 1.77 -34.88 0.29
CA MET A 122 1.19 -33.59 -0.06
C MET A 122 1.45 -33.23 -1.54
N ILE A 123 2.67 -33.48 -2.04
CA ILE A 123 3.01 -33.31 -3.47
C ILE A 123 2.10 -34.17 -4.35
N ARG A 124 1.90 -35.45 -3.99
CA ARG A 124 1.01 -36.36 -4.71
C ARG A 124 -0.42 -35.82 -4.78
N GLU A 125 -0.97 -35.44 -3.63
CA GLU A 125 -2.35 -34.97 -3.52
C GLU A 125 -2.57 -33.68 -4.31
N HIS A 126 -1.60 -32.77 -4.24
CA HIS A 126 -1.67 -31.52 -4.99
C HIS A 126 -1.59 -31.76 -6.50
N ALA A 127 -0.65 -32.59 -6.97
CA ALA A 127 -0.55 -32.98 -8.38
C ALA A 127 -1.87 -33.56 -8.92
N ILE A 128 -2.50 -34.45 -8.16
CA ILE A 128 -3.83 -35.01 -8.51
C ILE A 128 -4.89 -33.92 -8.60
N SER A 129 -4.87 -32.94 -7.68
CA SER A 129 -5.86 -31.86 -7.64
C SER A 129 -5.76 -30.89 -8.81
N LEU A 130 -4.53 -30.63 -9.30
CA LEU A 130 -4.27 -29.75 -10.44
C LEU A 130 -4.59 -30.44 -11.78
N GLY A 131 -4.35 -31.75 -11.86
CA GLY A 131 -4.46 -32.52 -13.09
C GLY A 131 -3.15 -32.56 -13.88
N ALA A 132 -3.06 -33.48 -14.85
CA ALA A 132 -1.82 -33.74 -15.59
C ALA A 132 -1.34 -32.53 -16.41
N GLY A 133 -0.02 -32.32 -16.43
CA GLY A 133 0.66 -31.26 -17.17
C GLY A 133 0.76 -29.92 -16.44
N GLU A 134 0.02 -29.75 -15.34
CA GLU A 134 0.10 -28.56 -14.49
C GLU A 134 1.33 -28.62 -13.56
N TRP A 135 1.94 -27.47 -13.31
CA TRP A 135 3.15 -27.36 -12.50
C TRP A 135 2.87 -27.55 -11.02
N VAL A 136 3.61 -28.44 -10.37
CA VAL A 136 3.66 -28.54 -8.92
C VAL A 136 4.94 -27.87 -8.43
N PHE A 137 4.79 -26.80 -7.66
CA PHE A 137 5.95 -26.04 -7.20
C PHE A 137 5.77 -25.55 -5.76
N THR A 138 6.90 -25.37 -5.07
CA THR A 138 6.99 -24.90 -3.69
C THR A 138 8.03 -23.77 -3.65
N LEU A 139 7.65 -22.60 -3.14
CA LEU A 139 8.58 -21.51 -2.81
C LEU A 139 8.72 -21.34 -1.30
N GLY A 140 7.65 -21.54 -0.55
CA GLY A 140 7.60 -21.35 0.90
C GLY A 140 7.60 -22.64 1.72
N GLY A 141 8.27 -22.58 2.87
CA GLY A 141 8.20 -23.63 3.89
C GLY A 141 8.99 -24.89 3.57
N PHE A 142 9.83 -24.89 2.52
CA PHE A 142 10.74 -26.00 2.25
C PHE A 142 12.13 -25.72 2.82
N ALA A 143 12.58 -26.58 3.71
CA ALA A 143 13.97 -26.71 4.10
C ALA A 143 14.24 -28.19 4.40
N THR A 144 15.34 -28.76 3.92
CA THR A 144 15.58 -30.19 4.11
C THR A 144 15.85 -30.56 5.58
N ASP A 145 16.39 -29.64 6.37
CA ASP A 145 16.69 -29.83 7.80
C ASP A 145 15.43 -29.86 8.69
N GLN A 146 14.26 -29.51 8.16
CA GLN A 146 12.98 -29.62 8.86
C GLN A 146 12.47 -31.06 8.97
N PHE A 147 12.99 -31.97 8.13
CA PHE A 147 12.56 -33.36 8.10
C PHE A 147 13.26 -34.20 9.16
N THR A 148 12.47 -34.93 9.92
CA THR A 148 12.95 -35.79 11.01
C THR A 148 13.35 -37.19 10.53
N ASP A 149 12.88 -37.61 9.35
CA ASP A 149 13.07 -38.93 8.76
C ASP A 149 14.21 -38.97 7.72
N ASP A 150 14.33 -37.97 6.85
CA ASP A 150 15.45 -37.85 5.90
C ASP A 150 15.65 -36.40 5.42
N GLN A 151 16.81 -35.85 5.74
CA GLN A 151 17.22 -34.46 5.46
C GLN A 151 18.02 -34.30 4.16
N SER A 152 18.08 -35.31 3.30
CA SER A 152 18.65 -35.18 1.97
C SER A 152 17.73 -34.39 1.03
N ASP A 153 18.23 -33.91 -0.11
CA ASP A 153 17.38 -33.32 -1.14
C ASP A 153 16.40 -34.34 -1.72
N PHE A 154 15.25 -33.90 -2.21
CA PHE A 154 14.36 -34.74 -3.01
C PHE A 154 15.09 -35.25 -4.26
N THR A 155 15.02 -36.56 -4.50
CA THR A 155 15.50 -37.12 -5.75
C THR A 155 14.44 -36.96 -6.83
N ARG A 156 14.89 -36.80 -8.08
CA ARG A 156 13.99 -36.85 -9.24
C ARG A 156 13.10 -38.10 -9.23
N HIS A 157 13.64 -39.26 -8.85
CA HIS A 157 12.87 -40.51 -8.87
C HIS A 157 11.70 -40.50 -7.89
N GLU A 158 11.88 -39.94 -6.69
CA GLU A 158 10.80 -39.78 -5.71
C GLU A 158 9.71 -38.85 -6.25
N LEU A 159 10.12 -37.70 -6.82
CA LEU A 159 9.19 -36.74 -7.42
C LEU A 159 8.42 -37.33 -8.60
N ASP A 160 9.13 -37.98 -9.54
CA ASP A 160 8.53 -38.71 -10.69
C ASP A 160 7.58 -39.84 -10.21
N THR A 161 7.75 -40.36 -8.99
CA THR A 161 6.87 -41.42 -8.43
C THR A 161 5.58 -40.85 -7.81
N VAL A 162 5.64 -39.64 -7.23
CA VAL A 162 4.48 -39.00 -6.60
C VAL A 162 3.68 -38.13 -7.56
N ALA A 163 4.33 -37.59 -8.60
CA ALA A 163 3.77 -36.68 -9.58
C ALA A 163 4.21 -37.07 -11.02
N PRO A 164 3.86 -38.26 -11.52
CA PRO A 164 4.42 -38.82 -12.77
C PRO A 164 4.04 -38.05 -14.04
N ASP A 165 2.92 -37.33 -14.01
CA ASP A 165 2.36 -36.60 -15.15
C ASP A 165 2.44 -35.08 -14.97
N ASN A 166 3.19 -34.60 -13.98
CA ASN A 166 3.27 -33.19 -13.60
C ASN A 166 4.74 -32.73 -13.55
N PRO A 167 5.07 -31.57 -14.15
CA PRO A 167 6.36 -30.92 -13.96
C PRO A 167 6.59 -30.47 -12.51
#